data_AF-A0A7Y3AXX8-F1
#
_entry.id   AF-A0A7Y3AXX8-F1
#
_cell.length_a   1.000
_cell.length_b   1.000
_cell.length_c   1.000
_cell.angle_alpha   90.00
_cell.angle_beta   90.00
_cell.angle_gamma   90.00
#
_symmetry.space_group_name_H-M   'P 1'
#
loop_
_entity.id
_entity.type
_entity.pdbx_description
1 polymer ?
#
loop_
_entity_poly.entity_id
_entity_poly.type
_entity_poly.pdbx_seq_one_letter_code
_entity_poly.pdbx_strand_id
1 'polypeptide(L)'
;GGAGTLELASGQLLADALPGVFMNRELRTEIAAQVRALDYLRRVDDVAWTYITPPKVLSERKRTGRYRIGGDRMLEDERGASAISRADFAVAVVDEAERGRFIRQRFSVAR
;
A
#
# COMPACT_ATOMS: atom_id res chain seq x y z
N GLY A 1 -2.41 4.58 -2.78
CA GLY A 1 -1.00 4.37 -3.15
C GLY A 1 -0.80 3.02 -3.80
N GLY A 2 0.45 2.57 -3.93
CA GLY A 2 0.79 1.25 -4.47
C GLY A 2 1.95 0.59 -3.73
N ALA A 3 2.10 -0.72 -3.94
CA ALA A 3 2.95 -1.59 -3.12
C ALA A 3 4.43 -1.20 -3.13
N GLY A 4 4.91 -0.48 -4.16
CA GLY A 4 6.29 0.02 -4.22
C GLY A 4 6.67 0.93 -3.05
N THR A 5 5.69 1.50 -2.34
CA THR A 5 5.90 2.34 -1.14
C THR A 5 6.04 1.56 0.17
N LEU A 6 5.91 0.22 0.14
CA LEU A 6 6.07 -0.64 1.31
C LEU A 6 7.53 -0.99 1.55
N GLU A 7 7.92 -1.09 2.83
CA GLU A 7 9.23 -1.55 3.25
C GLU A 7 9.28 -3.08 3.33
N LEU A 8 10.32 -3.68 2.76
CA LEU A 8 10.66 -5.09 2.93
C LEU A 8 11.27 -5.33 4.31
N ALA A 9 11.41 -6.60 4.69
CA ALA A 9 12.09 -6.97 5.94
C ALA A 9 13.54 -6.45 6.02
N SER A 10 14.19 -6.23 4.88
CA SER A 10 15.53 -5.61 4.78
C SER A 10 15.54 -4.11 5.11
N GLY A 11 14.38 -3.46 5.21
CA GLY A 11 14.24 -2.00 5.34
C GLY A 11 14.28 -1.24 4.01
N GLN A 12 14.55 -1.92 2.89
CA GLN A 12 14.45 -1.31 1.56
C GLN A 12 12.99 -1.16 1.12
N LEU A 13 12.69 -0.14 0.32
CA LEU A 13 11.38 -0.08 -0.34
C LEU A 13 11.28 -1.18 -1.40
N LEU A 14 10.07 -1.73 -1.58
CA LEU A 14 9.79 -2.67 -2.66
C LEU A 14 10.15 -2.06 -4.02
N ALA A 15 9.92 -0.75 -4.21
CA ALA A 15 10.32 -0.04 -5.43
C ALA A 15 11.80 -0.19 -5.78
N ASP A 16 12.69 -0.17 -4.77
CA ASP A 16 14.14 -0.23 -4.96
C ASP A 16 14.65 -1.66 -5.17
N ALA A 17 13.90 -2.65 -4.65
CA ALA A 17 14.26 -4.06 -4.76
C ALA A 17 13.82 -4.70 -6.10
N LEU A 18 12.91 -4.07 -6.85
CA LEU A 18 12.43 -4.59 -8.12
C LEU A 18 13.45 -4.33 -9.24
N PRO A 19 13.94 -5.37 -9.96
CA PRO A 19 14.93 -5.15 -11.01
C PRO A 19 14.34 -4.33 -12.16
N GLY A 20 14.93 -3.18 -12.43
CA GLY A 20 14.44 -2.23 -13.43
C GLY A 20 14.31 -2.80 -14.85
N VAL A 21 15.07 -3.85 -15.17
CA VAL A 21 15.02 -4.55 -16.48
C VAL A 21 13.67 -5.21 -16.77
N PHE A 22 12.88 -5.52 -15.74
CA PHE A 22 11.56 -6.15 -15.90
C PHE A 22 10.39 -5.15 -15.93
N MET A 23 10.68 -3.86 -15.81
CA MET A 23 9.66 -2.80 -15.77
C MET A 23 9.84 -1.87 -16.97
N ASN A 24 8.76 -1.65 -17.71
CA ASN A 24 8.74 -0.60 -18.72
C ASN A 24 8.87 0.79 -18.06
N ARG A 25 9.16 1.80 -18.88
CA ARG A 25 9.44 3.15 -18.39
C ARG A 25 8.24 3.76 -17.66
N GLU A 26 7.05 3.47 -18.15
CA GLU A 26 5.77 3.96 -17.62
C GLU A 26 5.56 3.46 -16.20
N LEU A 27 5.70 2.14 -15.97
CA LEU A 27 5.54 1.53 -14.65
C LEU A 27 6.57 2.06 -13.65
N ARG A 28 7.85 2.20 -14.05
CA ARG A 28 8.88 2.80 -13.19
C ARG A 28 8.53 4.24 -12.81
N THR A 29 8.00 5.00 -13.75
CA THR A 29 7.58 6.39 -13.53
C THR A 29 6.40 6.46 -12.57
N GLU A 30 5.42 5.57 -12.72
CA GLU A 30 4.26 5.48 -11.83
C GLU A 30 4.67 5.13 -10.39
N ILE A 31 5.51 4.10 -10.21
CA ILE A 31 6.02 3.69 -8.89
C ILE A 31 6.75 4.86 -8.21
N ALA A 32 7.67 5.52 -8.93
CA ALA A 32 8.41 6.66 -8.41
C ALA A 32 7.51 7.87 -8.09
N ALA A 33 6.43 8.08 -8.85
CA ALA A 33 5.44 9.11 -8.57
C ALA A 33 4.69 8.83 -7.26
N GLN A 34 4.33 7.58 -7.00
CA GLN A 34 3.63 7.18 -5.76
C GLN A 34 4.51 7.30 -4.52
N VAL A 35 5.80 6.94 -4.62
CA VAL A 35 6.77 7.18 -3.52
C VAL A 35 6.86 8.67 -3.21
N ARG A 36 7.07 9.51 -4.23
CA ARG A 36 7.15 10.97 -4.06
C ARG A 36 5.86 11.59 -3.53
N ALA A 37 4.70 11.08 -3.94
CA ALA A 37 3.40 11.55 -3.45
C ALA A 37 3.24 11.29 -1.94
N LEU A 38 3.62 10.09 -1.47
CA LEU A 38 3.60 9.78 -0.04
C LEU A 38 4.58 10.66 0.76
N ASP A 39 5.80 10.85 0.26
CA ASP A 39 6.79 11.72 0.93
C ASP A 39 6.35 13.19 0.97
N TYR A 40 5.66 13.65 -0.07
CA TYR A 40 5.03 14.96 -0.07
C TYR A 40 3.94 15.06 0.99
N LEU A 41 2.99 14.11 1.01
CA LEU A 41 1.88 14.11 1.97
C LEU A 41 2.36 14.09 3.42
N ARG A 42 3.44 13.36 3.73
CA ARG A 42 4.06 13.35 5.08
C ARG A 42 4.49 14.74 5.59
N ARG A 43 4.64 15.74 4.71
CA ARG A 43 4.99 17.13 5.05
C ARG A 43 3.78 18.07 5.09
N VAL A 44 2.59 17.59 4.71
CA VAL A 44 1.35 18.35 4.69
C VAL A 44 0.67 18.22 6.06
N ASP A 45 0.51 19.34 6.76
CA ASP A 45 -0.07 19.40 8.11
C ASP A 45 -1.44 20.09 8.17
N ASP A 46 -1.83 20.80 7.11
CA ASP A 46 -3.07 21.57 6.97
C ASP A 46 -4.22 20.80 6.30
N VAL A 47 -3.98 19.57 5.84
CA VAL A 47 -4.99 18.70 5.23
C VAL A 47 -5.11 17.37 5.98
N ALA A 48 -6.35 16.90 6.20
CA ALA A 48 -6.65 15.59 6.76
C ALA A 48 -6.53 14.48 5.69
N TRP A 49 -5.32 14.20 5.24
CA TRP A 49 -5.07 13.16 4.24
C TRP A 49 -4.93 11.78 4.88
N THR A 50 -5.28 10.72 4.14
CA THR A 50 -4.91 9.34 4.48
C THR A 50 -4.33 8.67 3.24
N TYR A 51 -3.20 7.98 3.39
CA TYR A 51 -2.58 7.21 2.31
C TYR A 51 -2.76 5.71 2.56
N ILE A 52 -3.62 5.05 1.78
CA ILE A 52 -3.79 3.60 1.85
C ILE A 52 -2.91 2.92 0.80
N THR A 53 -2.09 1.97 1.24
CA THR A 53 -1.22 1.17 0.36
C THR A 53 -1.76 -0.26 0.19
N PRO A 54 -2.08 -0.70 -1.03
CA PRO A 54 -2.44 -2.09 -1.31
C PRO A 54 -1.21 -3.01 -1.21
N PRO A 55 -1.42 -4.32 -1.06
CA PRO A 55 -0.34 -5.32 -1.11
C PRO A 55 0.11 -5.55 -2.56
N LYS A 56 1.12 -6.43 -2.77
CA LYS A 56 1.64 -6.77 -4.13
C LYS A 56 0.54 -7.23 -5.09
N VAL A 57 -0.48 -7.94 -4.59
CA VAL A 57 -1.53 -8.53 -5.41
C VAL A 57 -2.91 -8.07 -4.95
N LEU A 58 -3.62 -7.38 -5.84
CA LEU A 58 -5.07 -7.16 -5.76
C LEU A 58 -5.79 -8.22 -6.60
N SER A 59 -6.49 -9.13 -5.94
CA SER A 59 -7.15 -10.27 -6.58
C SER A 59 -8.67 -10.09 -6.70
N GLU A 60 -9.29 -10.83 -7.63
CA GLU A 60 -10.76 -10.92 -7.78
C GLU A 60 -11.41 -11.98 -6.85
N ARG A 61 -10.71 -12.40 -5.80
CA ARG A 61 -11.27 -13.36 -4.85
C ARG A 61 -12.47 -12.77 -4.10
N LYS A 62 -13.33 -13.64 -3.58
CA LYS A 62 -14.52 -13.23 -2.81
C LYS A 62 -14.10 -12.40 -1.58
N ARG A 63 -14.93 -11.42 -1.25
CA ARG A 63 -14.88 -10.65 0.00
C ARG A 63 -14.88 -11.62 1.19
N THR A 64 -13.98 -11.42 2.14
CA THR A 64 -13.91 -12.23 3.36
C THR A 64 -14.13 -11.43 4.63
N GLY A 65 -14.05 -10.10 4.56
CA GLY A 65 -14.14 -9.22 5.72
C GLY A 65 -12.99 -9.38 6.70
N ARG A 66 -11.91 -10.08 6.31
CA ARG A 66 -10.76 -10.36 7.16
C ARG A 66 -9.48 -9.99 6.45
N TYR A 67 -8.76 -9.03 7.02
CA TYR A 67 -7.45 -8.59 6.60
C TYR A 67 -6.71 -8.03 7.82
N ARG A 68 -5.38 -8.06 7.76
CA ARG A 68 -4.50 -7.38 8.69
C ARG A 68 -4.29 -5.94 8.24
N ILE A 69 -4.15 -5.05 9.22
CA ILE A 69 -3.79 -3.65 9.00
C ILE A 69 -2.32 -3.48 9.39
N GLY A 70 -1.56 -2.83 8.53
CA GLY A 70 -0.16 -2.48 8.75
C GLY A 70 0.08 -0.99 8.52
N GLY A 71 1.36 -0.60 8.52
CA GLY A 71 1.80 0.76 8.26
C GLY A 71 2.91 0.76 7.22
N ASP A 72 4.15 0.88 7.69
CA ASP A 72 5.29 1.05 6.80
C ASP A 72 5.73 -0.25 6.09
N ARG A 73 5.68 -1.36 6.83
CA ARG A 73 6.17 -2.66 6.40
C ARG A 73 5.18 -3.41 5.53
N MET A 74 5.71 -4.13 4.56
CA MET A 74 4.94 -5.06 3.73
C MET A 74 4.44 -6.22 4.58
N LEU A 75 3.13 -6.48 4.48
CA LEU A 75 2.50 -7.63 5.10
C LEU A 75 2.56 -8.82 4.13
N GLU A 76 3.15 -9.92 4.60
CA GLU A 76 3.21 -11.20 3.90
C GLU A 76 2.59 -12.29 4.79
N ASP A 77 2.07 -13.34 4.16
CA ASP A 77 1.67 -14.58 4.85
C ASP A 77 2.87 -15.51 5.04
N GLU A 78 2.65 -16.67 5.67
CA GLU A 78 3.68 -17.69 5.93
C GLU A 78 4.36 -18.22 4.65
N ARG A 79 3.78 -17.98 3.48
CA ARG A 79 4.31 -18.39 2.17
C ARG A 79 4.94 -17.23 1.40
N GLY A 80 5.08 -16.05 2.03
CA GLY A 80 5.62 -14.84 1.41
C GLY A 80 4.64 -14.13 0.46
N ALA A 81 3.35 -14.51 0.46
CA ALA A 81 2.36 -13.85 -0.38
C ALA A 81 1.87 -12.57 0.28
N SER A 82 1.85 -11.48 -0.49
CA SER A 82 1.24 -10.21 -0.08
C SER A 82 0.04 -9.96 -0.99
N ALA A 83 -1.16 -10.23 -0.48
CA ALA A 83 -2.38 -10.18 -1.29
C ALA A 83 -3.62 -9.79 -0.48
N ILE A 84 -4.61 -9.21 -1.17
CA ILE A 84 -5.97 -8.99 -0.68
C ILE A 84 -6.96 -9.08 -1.86
N SER A 85 -8.24 -9.26 -1.58
CA SER A 85 -9.27 -9.10 -2.62
C SER A 85 -9.53 -7.61 -2.89
N ARG A 86 -9.89 -7.24 -4.12
CA ARG A 86 -10.37 -5.87 -4.42
C ARG A 86 -11.54 -5.46 -3.55
N ALA A 87 -12.45 -6.40 -3.27
CA ALA A 87 -13.61 -6.16 -2.42
C ALA A 87 -13.21 -5.84 -0.96
N ASP A 88 -12.28 -6.59 -0.36
CA ASP A 88 -11.81 -6.32 1.00
C ASP A 88 -10.97 -5.04 1.06
N PHE A 89 -10.19 -4.73 0.01
CA PHE A 89 -9.48 -3.44 -0.08
C PHE A 89 -10.44 -2.25 -0.13
N ALA A 90 -11.50 -2.33 -0.95
CA ALA A 90 -12.52 -1.29 -1.02
C ALA A 90 -13.22 -1.06 0.34
N VAL A 91 -13.48 -2.14 1.09
CA VAL A 91 -14.01 -2.02 2.45
C VAL A 91 -13.04 -1.27 3.36
N ALA A 92 -11.73 -1.56 3.31
CA ALA A 92 -10.74 -0.85 4.11
C ALA A 92 -10.69 0.66 3.80
N VAL A 93 -10.90 1.04 2.53
CA VAL A 93 -10.99 2.45 2.11
C VAL A 93 -12.23 3.11 2.71
N VAL A 94 -13.40 2.47 2.59
CA VAL A 94 -14.67 3.03 3.09
C VAL A 94 -14.68 3.12 4.62
N ASP A 95 -14.22 2.08 5.31
CA ASP A 95 -14.10 2.06 6.77
C ASP A 95 -13.22 3.21 7.29
N GLU A 96 -12.12 3.52 6.59
CA GLU A 96 -11.28 4.65 6.94
C GLU A 96 -11.94 6.00 6.65
N ALA A 97 -12.63 6.14 5.50
CA ALA A 97 -13.34 7.36 5.17
C ALA A 97 -14.45 7.68 6.19
N GLU A 98 -15.11 6.67 6.75
CA GLU A 98 -16.15 6.83 7.77
C GLU A 98 -15.60 7.08 9.17
N ARG A 99 -14.47 6.47 9.53
CA ARG A 99 -13.97 6.44 10.92
C ARG A 99 -12.74 7.32 11.17
N GLY A 100 -12.02 7.71 10.14
CA GLY A 100 -10.83 8.58 10.21
C GLY A 100 -9.78 8.10 11.20
N ARG A 101 -9.37 6.83 11.13
CA ARG A 101 -8.39 6.25 12.07
C ARG A 101 -6.95 6.59 11.71
N PHE A 102 -6.68 6.92 10.45
CA PHE A 102 -5.34 7.14 9.90
C PHE A 102 -5.18 8.55 9.32
N ILE A 103 -5.74 9.56 9.98
CA ILE A 103 -5.58 10.96 9.59
C ILE A 103 -4.10 11.38 9.64
N ARG A 104 -3.65 12.00 8.55
CA ARG A 104 -2.26 12.38 8.25
C ARG A 104 -1.29 11.23 8.37
N GLN A 105 -1.76 10.02 8.07
CA GLN A 105 -0.98 8.80 8.19
C GLN A 105 -1.16 7.91 6.97
N ARG A 106 -0.21 6.99 6.86
CA ARG A 106 -0.31 5.86 5.96
C ARG A 106 -0.75 4.61 6.71
N PHE A 107 -1.60 3.81 6.09
CA PHE A 107 -1.79 2.42 6.48
C PHE A 107 -1.76 1.49 5.27
N SER A 108 -1.56 0.21 5.53
CA SER A 108 -1.59 -0.84 4.52
C SER A 108 -2.53 -1.96 4.94
N VAL A 109 -3.00 -2.74 3.97
CA VAL A 109 -3.83 -3.92 4.25
C VAL A 109 -3.37 -5.11 3.43
N ALA A 110 -3.39 -6.29 4.04
CA ALA A 110 -3.17 -7.57 3.38
C ALA A 110 -3.88 -8.68 4.16
N ARG A 111 -4.06 -9.84 3.55
CA ARG A 111 -4.56 -11.02 4.27
C ARG A 111 -3.49 -11.58 5.19
#